data_AF-A0A1V4ASJ7-F1
#
_entry.id   AF-A0A1V4ASJ7-F1
#
_cell.length_a   1.000
_cell.length_b   1.000
_cell.length_c   1.000
_cell.angle_alpha   90.00
_cell.angle_beta   90.00
_cell.angle_gamma   90.00
#
_symmetry.space_group_name_H-M   'P 1'
#
loop_
_entity.id
_entity.type
_entity.pdbx_description
1 polymer ?
#
loop_
_entity_poly.entity_id
_entity_poly.type
_entity_poly.pdbx_seq_one_letter_code
_entity_poly.pdbx_strand_id
1 'polypeptide(L)'
;MDKVYNKILWLIILLCALAGFVAPKNVLALRPFVTTDADVVEPNIAEIELGIFGLHEQKHPGPDEFVLDVPGIRFNYGLPWDSEIVLETVGELIDNEYTGTLGIKEKQFADTAAFYKKVWWRSGEIGGWIPNFATETGFVFPTEKGTSGLDFEGTGIFSWYLERLTVHVTLGGGTKKRGF
;
A
#
# COMPACT_ATOMS: atom_id res chain seq x y z
N MET A 1 27.33 31.23 -7.33
CA MET A 1 26.28 30.48 -8.05
C MET A 1 25.29 29.79 -7.10
N ASP A 2 25.61 29.69 -5.81
CA ASP A 2 24.86 28.88 -4.82
C ASP A 2 23.53 29.49 -4.38
N LYS A 3 23.42 30.83 -4.36
CA LYS A 3 22.18 31.52 -3.99
C LYS A 3 21.05 31.33 -5.01
N VAL A 4 21.37 31.12 -6.28
CA VAL A 4 20.37 30.90 -7.33
C VAL A 4 19.84 29.48 -7.26
N TYR A 5 20.73 28.50 -7.03
CA TYR A 5 20.37 27.10 -6.86
C TYR A 5 19.44 26.88 -5.66
N ASN A 6 19.74 27.51 -4.51
CA ASN A 6 18.88 27.44 -3.33
C ASN A 6 17.48 28.03 -3.59
N LYS A 7 17.38 29.14 -4.34
CA LYS A 7 16.07 29.72 -4.69
C LYS A 7 15.26 28.82 -5.61
N ILE A 8 15.92 28.15 -6.57
CA ILE A 8 15.26 27.19 -7.47
C ILE A 8 14.77 25.97 -6.67
N LEU A 9 15.57 25.46 -5.73
CA LEU A 9 15.18 24.35 -4.86
C LEU A 9 13.95 24.69 -4.01
N TRP A 10 13.92 25.88 -3.38
CA TRP A 10 12.76 26.35 -2.63
C TRP A 10 11.52 26.54 -3.49
N LEU A 11 11.70 27.01 -4.73
CA LEU A 11 10.60 27.16 -5.69
C LEU A 11 10.00 25.81 -6.08
N ILE A 12 10.85 24.79 -6.29
CA ILE A 12 10.41 23.42 -6.59
C ILE A 12 9.63 22.84 -5.40
N ILE A 13 10.17 22.97 -4.17
CA ILE A 13 9.48 22.51 -2.95
C ILE A 13 8.11 23.19 -2.81
N LEU A 14 8.05 24.51 -3.04
CA LEU A 14 6.82 25.28 -2.96
C LEU A 14 5.81 24.83 -4.04
N LEU A 15 6.25 24.61 -5.28
CA LEU A 15 5.41 24.15 -6.37
C LEU A 15 4.88 22.72 -6.14
N CYS A 16 5.70 21.82 -5.60
CA CYS A 16 5.27 20.48 -5.19
C CYS A 16 4.24 20.53 -4.05
N ALA A 17 4.45 21.39 -3.05
CA ALA A 17 3.49 21.59 -1.96
C ALA A 17 2.16 22.16 -2.47
N LEU A 18 2.20 23.16 -3.36
CA LEU A 18 1.00 23.75 -3.97
C LEU A 18 0.26 22.77 -4.88
N ALA A 19 0.97 21.91 -5.62
CA ALA A 19 0.35 20.86 -6.42
C ALA A 19 -0.50 19.90 -5.55
N GLY A 20 -0.05 19.62 -4.33
CA GLY A 20 -0.81 18.83 -3.34
C GLY A 20 -2.14 19.47 -2.91
N PHE A 21 -2.26 20.80 -2.97
CA PHE A 21 -3.50 21.52 -2.62
C PHE A 21 -4.50 21.64 -3.78
N VAL A 22 -4.09 21.35 -5.03
CA VAL A 22 -4.93 21.51 -6.23
C VAL A 22 -5.50 20.17 -6.72
N ALA A 23 -5.12 19.04 -6.10
CA ALA A 23 -5.67 17.74 -6.44
C ALA A 23 -7.18 17.67 -6.10
N PRO A 24 -8.05 17.20 -7.03
CA PRO A 24 -9.49 17.20 -6.86
C PRO A 24 -9.94 16.30 -5.70
N LYS A 25 -11.02 16.72 -5.02
CA LYS A 25 -11.73 16.07 -3.90
C LYS A 25 -12.31 14.66 -4.19
N ASN A 26 -12.03 14.06 -5.34
CA ASN A 26 -12.38 12.65 -5.57
C ASN A 26 -11.42 11.82 -4.72
N VAL A 27 -11.82 11.68 -3.46
CA VAL A 27 -11.24 10.90 -2.38
C VAL A 27 -10.17 9.94 -2.89
N LEU A 28 -8.91 10.32 -2.66
CA LEU A 28 -7.80 9.39 -2.48
C LEU A 28 -8.28 8.39 -1.42
N ALA A 29 -8.94 7.30 -1.84
CA ALA A 29 -9.16 6.20 -0.93
C ALA A 29 -7.85 5.46 -0.90
N LEU A 30 -7.11 5.78 0.13
CA LEU A 30 -6.02 4.97 0.59
C LEU A 30 -6.66 3.63 0.96
N ARG A 31 -6.25 2.55 0.29
CA ARG A 31 -6.37 1.21 0.86
C ARG A 31 -5.77 1.27 2.27
N PRO A 32 -6.34 0.57 3.29
CA PRO A 32 -5.71 0.50 4.60
C PRO A 32 -4.24 0.13 4.39
N PHE A 33 -3.34 1.03 4.81
CA PHE A 33 -1.94 0.96 4.41
C PHE A 33 -1.36 -0.42 4.72
N VAL A 34 -0.82 -1.09 3.71
CA VAL A 34 0.13 -2.18 3.97
C VAL A 34 1.35 -1.50 4.57
N THR A 35 1.48 -1.59 5.89
CA THR A 35 2.67 -1.11 6.59
C THR A 35 3.84 -1.95 6.11
N THR A 36 4.66 -1.36 5.25
CA THR A 36 5.89 -1.98 4.76
C THR A 36 7.06 -1.04 5.05
N ASP A 37 8.25 -1.61 5.16
CA ASP A 37 9.49 -0.89 5.33
C ASP A 37 10.13 -0.54 3.99
N ALA A 38 11.19 0.26 4.04
CA ALA A 38 12.01 0.58 2.89
C ALA A 38 13.16 -0.42 2.77
N ASP A 39 12.81 -1.70 2.68
CA ASP A 39 13.73 -2.78 2.34
C ASP A 39 13.10 -3.78 1.34
N VAL A 40 13.91 -4.71 0.86
CA VAL A 40 13.49 -5.78 -0.07
C VAL A 40 14.13 -7.11 0.31
N VAL A 41 13.48 -8.20 -0.11
CA VAL A 41 14.01 -9.55 -0.01
C VAL A 41 15.33 -9.69 -0.80
N GLU A 42 16.23 -10.54 -0.31
CA GLU A 42 17.50 -10.81 -0.97
C GLU A 42 17.33 -11.33 -2.42
N PRO A 43 18.24 -11.00 -3.36
CA PRO A 43 18.12 -11.42 -4.75
C PRO A 43 18.02 -12.95 -4.92
N ASN A 44 17.02 -13.39 -5.68
CA ASN A 44 16.67 -14.79 -5.94
C ASN A 44 16.13 -15.56 -4.73
N ILE A 45 15.75 -14.86 -3.66
CA ILE A 45 15.02 -15.44 -2.54
C ILE A 45 13.54 -15.09 -2.67
N ALA A 46 12.69 -16.07 -2.37
CA ALA A 46 11.26 -15.90 -2.26
C ALA A 46 10.85 -15.91 -0.79
N GLU A 47 10.02 -14.96 -0.39
CA GLU A 47 9.40 -14.90 0.92
C GLU A 47 7.88 -15.02 0.78
N ILE A 48 7.25 -15.72 1.71
CA ILE A 48 5.79 -15.86 1.80
C ILE A 48 5.35 -15.44 3.18
N GLU A 49 4.44 -14.46 3.24
CA GLU A 49 3.80 -13.98 4.44
C GLU A 49 2.32 -14.41 4.47
N LEU A 50 1.85 -14.85 5.63
CA LEU A 50 0.48 -15.30 5.84
C LEU A 50 -0.20 -14.48 6.94
N GLY A 51 -1.25 -13.75 6.57
CA GLY A 51 -2.17 -13.08 7.47
C GLY A 51 -3.31 -14.02 7.88
N ILE A 52 -3.57 -14.16 9.19
CA ILE A 52 -4.51 -15.18 9.69
C ILE A 52 -5.94 -14.63 9.85
N PHE A 53 -6.12 -13.36 10.24
CA PHE A 53 -7.44 -12.76 10.36
C PHE A 53 -7.38 -11.23 10.30
N GLY A 54 -8.30 -10.63 9.56
CA GLY A 54 -8.66 -9.21 9.61
C GLY A 54 -10.17 -9.07 9.74
N LEU A 55 -10.64 -7.99 10.36
CA LEU A 55 -12.06 -7.74 10.59
C LEU A 55 -12.37 -6.29 10.29
N HIS A 56 -13.27 -6.05 9.36
CA HIS A 56 -13.69 -4.70 9.01
C HIS A 56 -15.17 -4.65 8.64
N GLU A 57 -15.76 -3.46 8.74
CA GLU A 57 -17.16 -3.20 8.40
C GLU A 57 -17.21 -2.48 7.05
N GLN A 58 -17.99 -3.00 6.11
CA GLN A 58 -18.28 -2.32 4.85
C GLN A 58 -19.62 -1.59 4.95
N LYS A 59 -19.55 -0.27 4.81
CA LYS A 59 -20.73 0.61 4.87
C LYS A 59 -21.35 0.76 3.49
N HIS A 60 -22.59 0.31 3.36
CA HIS A 60 -23.38 0.42 2.14
C HIS A 60 -24.64 1.26 2.38
N PRO A 61 -25.35 1.74 1.34
CA PRO A 61 -26.66 2.38 1.51
C PRO A 61 -27.76 1.48 2.13
N GLY A 62 -27.47 0.19 2.34
CA GLY A 62 -28.31 -0.81 2.99
C GLY A 62 -27.78 -1.21 4.38
N PRO A 63 -28.04 -2.44 4.87
CA PRO A 63 -27.42 -2.92 6.12
C PRO A 63 -25.90 -2.98 5.97
N ASP A 64 -25.19 -2.60 7.03
CA ASP A 64 -23.73 -2.72 7.10
C ASP A 64 -23.33 -4.21 7.01
N GLU A 65 -22.26 -4.48 6.27
CA GLU A 65 -21.73 -5.83 6.08
C GLU A 65 -20.47 -6.02 6.94
N PHE A 66 -20.34 -7.19 7.54
CA PHE A 66 -19.14 -7.56 8.27
C PHE A 66 -18.26 -8.43 7.39
N VAL A 67 -16.99 -8.05 7.27
CA VAL A 67 -16.03 -8.74 6.41
C VAL A 67 -14.90 -9.30 7.26
N LEU A 68 -14.71 -10.62 7.11
CA LEU A 68 -13.60 -11.36 7.69
C LEU A 68 -12.56 -11.66 6.60
N ASP A 69 -11.37 -11.12 6.79
CA ASP A 69 -10.22 -11.27 5.90
C ASP A 69 -9.42 -12.50 6.32
N VAL A 70 -9.49 -13.59 5.55
CA VAL A 70 -8.74 -14.82 5.82
C VAL A 70 -8.61 -15.74 4.58
N PRO A 71 -7.40 -16.26 4.28
CA PRO A 71 -6.09 -15.77 4.71
C PRO A 71 -5.66 -14.57 3.86
N GLY A 72 -4.85 -13.68 4.43
CA GLY A 72 -4.01 -12.77 3.67
C GLY A 72 -2.76 -13.52 3.18
N ILE A 73 -2.39 -13.37 1.92
CA ILE A 73 -1.20 -14.01 1.34
C ILE A 73 -0.40 -12.92 0.63
N ARG A 74 0.88 -12.78 1.00
CA ARG A 74 1.84 -11.91 0.30
C ARG A 74 3.07 -12.73 -0.07
N PHE A 75 3.49 -12.61 -1.32
CA PHE A 75 4.65 -13.25 -1.90
C PHE A 75 5.61 -12.18 -2.38
N ASN A 76 6.83 -12.17 -1.86
CA ASN A 76 7.88 -11.24 -2.27
C ASN A 76 8.99 -12.05 -2.95
N TYR A 77 9.48 -11.59 -4.10
CA TYR A 77 10.62 -12.20 -4.80
C TYR A 77 11.71 -11.16 -5.05
N GLY A 78 12.85 -11.36 -4.41
CA GLY A 78 13.99 -10.46 -4.50
C GLY A 78 14.63 -10.49 -5.88
N LEU A 79 14.87 -9.31 -6.43
CA LEU A 79 15.53 -9.06 -7.71
C LEU A 79 16.89 -8.37 -7.49
N PRO A 80 17.78 -8.37 -8.49
CA PRO A 80 18.97 -7.54 -8.47
C PRO A 80 18.64 -6.05 -8.33
N TRP A 81 19.62 -5.26 -7.88
CA TRP A 81 19.50 -3.81 -7.72
C TRP A 81 18.48 -3.40 -6.65
N ASP A 82 18.43 -4.08 -5.51
CA ASP A 82 17.59 -3.66 -4.39
C ASP A 82 16.12 -3.45 -4.78
N SER A 83 15.58 -4.41 -5.53
CA SER A 83 14.17 -4.42 -5.90
C SER A 83 13.55 -5.79 -5.67
N GLU A 84 12.22 -5.83 -5.66
CA GLU A 84 11.46 -7.07 -5.55
C GLU A 84 10.15 -6.96 -6.33
N ILE A 85 9.60 -8.12 -6.66
CA ILE A 85 8.22 -8.25 -7.13
C ILE A 85 7.39 -8.71 -5.94
N VAL A 86 6.27 -8.05 -5.72
CA VAL A 86 5.31 -8.35 -4.67
C VAL A 86 4.03 -8.81 -5.35
N LEU A 87 3.49 -9.95 -4.92
CA LEU A 87 2.15 -10.40 -5.26
C LEU A 87 1.36 -10.58 -3.97
N GLU A 88 0.14 -10.08 -3.93
CA GLU A 88 -0.70 -10.24 -2.75
C GLU A 88 -2.16 -10.44 -3.10
N THR A 89 -2.88 -11.06 -2.17
CA THR A 89 -4.33 -11.27 -2.23
C THR A 89 -4.86 -11.56 -0.84
N VAL A 90 -6.14 -11.29 -0.61
CA VAL A 90 -6.81 -11.66 0.63
C VAL A 90 -8.11 -12.40 0.33
N GLY A 91 -8.35 -13.50 1.04
CA GLY A 91 -9.67 -14.13 1.05
C GLY A 91 -10.64 -13.32 1.90
N GLU A 92 -11.83 -13.05 1.40
CA GLU A 92 -12.88 -12.37 2.16
C GLU A 92 -14.09 -13.28 2.37
N LEU A 93 -14.62 -13.27 3.59
CA LEU A 93 -15.89 -13.87 3.96
C LEU A 93 -16.83 -12.74 4.43
N ILE A 94 -17.90 -12.51 3.67
CA ILE A 94 -18.84 -11.40 3.90
C ILE A 94 -20.12 -11.94 4.52
N ASP A 95 -20.52 -11.36 5.66
CA ASP A 95 -21.80 -11.59 6.33
C ASP A 95 -22.73 -10.38 6.13
N ASN A 96 -23.98 -10.66 5.75
CA ASN A 96 -24.97 -9.68 5.33
C ASN A 96 -25.88 -9.22 6.47
N GLU A 97 -25.83 -9.86 7.63
CA GLU A 97 -26.87 -9.70 8.65
C GLU A 97 -26.32 -9.61 10.08
N TYR A 98 -26.63 -8.49 10.73
CA TYR A 98 -26.64 -8.36 12.19
C TYR A 98 -27.82 -9.14 12.82
N THR A 99 -28.16 -10.34 12.35
CA THR A 99 -29.27 -11.15 12.88
C THR A 99 -28.86 -12.08 14.04
N GLY A 100 -27.57 -12.12 14.38
CA GLY A 100 -27.05 -12.98 15.45
C GLY A 100 -26.96 -14.46 15.07
N THR A 101 -27.21 -14.80 13.81
CA THR A 101 -26.94 -16.12 13.20
C THR A 101 -25.78 -15.98 12.23
N LEU A 102 -24.67 -16.69 12.49
CA LEU A 102 -23.50 -16.71 11.60
C LEU A 102 -23.90 -17.23 10.19
N GLY A 103 -23.82 -16.38 9.16
CA GLY A 103 -24.23 -16.72 7.81
C GLY A 103 -23.33 -16.08 6.75
N ILE A 104 -22.40 -16.86 6.19
CA ILE A 104 -21.55 -16.35 5.09
C ILE A 104 -22.41 -16.18 3.84
N LYS A 105 -22.69 -14.92 3.48
CA LYS A 105 -23.38 -14.54 2.23
C LYS A 105 -22.49 -14.79 1.03
N GLU A 106 -21.23 -14.38 1.15
CA GLU A 106 -20.32 -14.31 0.03
C GLU A 106 -18.90 -14.67 0.42
N LYS A 107 -18.21 -15.32 -0.53
CA LYS A 107 -16.78 -15.62 -0.49
C LYS A 107 -16.14 -15.09 -1.76
N GLN A 108 -15.01 -14.41 -1.62
CA GLN A 108 -14.25 -13.89 -2.75
C GLN A 108 -12.77 -13.75 -2.41
N PHE A 109 -11.96 -13.45 -3.43
CA PHE A 109 -10.63 -12.89 -3.23
C PHE A 109 -10.69 -11.40 -3.54
N ALA A 110 -10.21 -10.59 -2.61
CA ALA A 110 -10.13 -9.14 -2.76
C ALA A 110 -8.68 -8.68 -2.76
N ASP A 111 -8.48 -7.40 -3.10
CA ASP A 111 -7.18 -6.74 -3.06
C ASP A 111 -6.04 -7.51 -3.74
N THR A 112 -6.37 -8.27 -4.79
CA THR A 112 -5.35 -9.02 -5.50
C THR A 112 -4.52 -8.03 -6.30
N ALA A 113 -3.21 -8.00 -6.07
CA ALA A 113 -2.34 -6.98 -6.65
C ALA A 113 -0.94 -7.51 -6.96
N ALA A 114 -0.28 -6.83 -7.89
CA ALA A 114 1.10 -7.06 -8.26
C ALA A 114 1.88 -5.74 -8.25
N PHE A 115 2.92 -5.67 -7.43
CA PHE A 115 3.77 -4.50 -7.30
C PHE A 115 5.22 -4.79 -7.63
N TYR A 116 5.90 -3.74 -8.07
CA TYR A 116 7.34 -3.66 -8.10
C TYR A 116 7.79 -2.70 -7.00
N LYS A 117 8.63 -3.19 -6.10
CA LYS A 117 9.22 -2.39 -5.03
C LYS A 117 10.70 -2.16 -5.31
N LYS A 118 11.17 -0.96 -5.05
CA LYS A 118 12.54 -0.51 -5.33
C LYS A 118 13.04 0.33 -4.17
N VAL A 119 14.17 -0.08 -3.58
CA VAL A 119 14.92 0.75 -2.66
C VAL A 119 15.86 1.64 -3.48
N TRP A 120 15.78 2.93 -3.24
CA TRP A 120 16.59 3.94 -3.94
C TRP A 120 17.86 4.28 -3.18
N TRP A 121 17.76 4.32 -1.85
CA TRP A 121 18.93 4.45 -0.98
C TRP A 121 18.64 3.87 0.40
N ARG A 122 19.71 3.40 1.06
CA ARG A 122 19.71 3.01 2.45
C ARG A 122 20.61 3.96 3.24
N SER A 123 20.13 4.42 4.38
CA SER A 123 21.01 4.99 5.39
C SER A 123 21.94 3.87 5.86
N GLY A 124 23.24 4.02 5.60
CA GLY A 124 24.26 3.11 6.10
C GLY A 124 24.53 3.25 7.60
N GLU A 125 23.81 4.16 8.28
CA GLU A 125 24.04 4.51 9.68
C GLU A 125 22.79 4.20 10.53
N ILE A 126 22.95 3.26 11.45
CA ILE A 126 21.98 3.01 12.52
C ILE A 126 22.07 4.18 13.53
N GLY A 127 20.93 4.77 13.89
CA GLY A 127 20.88 5.97 14.74
C GLY A 127 20.93 7.30 13.97
N GLY A 128 21.09 7.25 12.64
CA GLY A 128 21.09 8.43 11.78
C GLY A 128 19.68 9.00 11.53
N TRP A 129 19.61 10.29 11.21
CA TRP A 129 18.36 10.99 10.86
C TRP A 129 17.93 10.85 9.40
N ILE A 130 18.79 10.24 8.56
CA ILE A 130 18.50 9.99 7.15
C ILE A 130 17.69 8.69 7.07
N PRO A 131 16.49 8.69 6.47
CA PRO A 131 15.73 7.46 6.28
C PRO A 131 16.25 6.66 5.09
N ASN A 132 16.00 5.35 5.07
CA ASN A 132 15.93 4.59 3.84
C ASN A 132 14.72 5.06 3.03
N PHE A 133 14.83 5.05 1.70
CA PHE A 133 13.70 5.35 0.82
C PHE A 133 13.48 4.26 -0.21
N ALA A 134 12.22 3.87 -0.32
CA ALA A 134 11.75 2.94 -1.33
C ALA A 134 10.47 3.46 -1.98
N THR A 135 10.16 2.92 -3.15
CA THR A 135 8.85 3.07 -3.79
C THR A 135 8.29 1.71 -4.13
N GLU A 136 6.98 1.54 -3.96
CA GLU A 136 6.22 0.36 -4.36
C GLU A 136 5.13 0.81 -5.32
N THR A 137 5.13 0.29 -6.55
CA THR A 137 4.17 0.69 -7.59
C THR A 137 3.66 -0.51 -8.34
N GLY A 138 2.38 -0.54 -8.67
CA GLY A 138 1.79 -1.75 -9.21
C GLY A 138 0.36 -1.59 -9.69
N PHE A 139 -0.24 -2.75 -9.92
CA PHE A 139 -1.57 -2.90 -10.44
C PHE A 139 -2.43 -3.67 -9.43
N VAL A 140 -3.69 -3.25 -9.32
CA VAL A 140 -4.71 -3.95 -8.54
C VAL A 140 -5.70 -4.59 -9.52
N PHE A 141 -5.89 -5.89 -9.39
CA PHE A 141 -6.71 -6.70 -10.28
C PHE A 141 -8.18 -6.70 -9.84
N PRO A 142 -9.14 -6.82 -10.78
CA PRO A 142 -10.56 -6.86 -10.47
C PRO A 142 -10.99 -8.25 -9.99
N THR A 143 -10.56 -8.67 -8.79
CA THR A 143 -10.90 -10.00 -8.25
C THR A 143 -12.16 -10.00 -7.37
N GLU A 144 -12.52 -8.86 -6.80
CA GLU A 144 -13.81 -8.67 -6.11
C GLU A 144 -14.98 -8.83 -7.09
N LYS A 145 -16.06 -9.47 -6.63
CA LYS A 145 -17.27 -9.64 -7.42
C LYS A 145 -17.91 -8.28 -7.71
N GLY A 146 -18.45 -8.16 -8.93
CA GLY A 146 -19.08 -6.91 -9.38
C GLY A 146 -18.09 -5.79 -9.73
N THR A 147 -16.78 -6.02 -9.61
CA THR A 147 -15.77 -5.05 -10.01
C THR A 147 -15.21 -5.34 -11.40
N SER A 148 -14.77 -4.29 -12.11
CA SER A 148 -14.12 -4.42 -13.41
C SER A 148 -13.10 -3.33 -13.62
N GLY A 149 -12.14 -3.59 -14.52
CA GLY A 149 -11.04 -2.68 -14.82
C GLY A 149 -9.78 -2.98 -14.01
N LEU A 150 -8.65 -2.46 -14.51
CA LEU A 150 -7.35 -2.55 -13.86
C LEU A 150 -7.07 -1.23 -13.15
N ASP A 151 -6.75 -1.30 -11.87
CA ASP A 151 -6.35 -0.15 -11.08
C ASP A 151 -4.83 -0.07 -10.94
N PHE A 152 -4.36 1.12 -10.59
CA PHE A 152 -2.95 1.42 -10.38
C PHE A 152 -2.77 2.01 -8.99
N GLU A 153 -1.69 1.62 -8.32
CA GLU A 153 -1.31 2.18 -7.02
C GLU A 153 0.19 2.45 -6.98
N GLY A 154 0.58 3.49 -6.24
CA GLY A 154 1.95 3.85 -5.99
C GLY A 154 2.14 4.43 -4.60
N THR A 155 3.18 3.99 -3.91
CA THR A 155 3.51 4.35 -2.54
C THR A 155 5.00 4.66 -2.41
N GLY A 156 5.32 5.78 -1.78
CA GLY A 156 6.67 6.10 -1.30
C GLY A 156 6.80 5.71 0.17
N ILE A 157 7.94 5.11 0.53
CA ILE A 157 8.18 4.52 1.84
C ILE A 157 9.48 5.10 2.41
N PHE A 158 9.40 5.67 3.60
CA PHE A 158 10.55 6.18 4.35
C PHE A 158 10.70 5.38 5.64
N SER A 159 11.90 4.85 5.90
CA SER A 159 12.18 4.06 7.11
C SER A 159 13.38 4.61 7.87
N TRP A 160 13.16 5.00 9.12
CA TRP A 160 14.20 5.40 10.06
C TRP A 160 14.49 4.27 11.03
N TYR A 161 15.78 3.95 11.18
CA TYR A 161 16.28 2.99 12.17
C TYR A 161 17.08 3.75 13.23
N LEU A 162 16.36 4.36 14.19
CA LEU A 162 16.98 5.09 15.31
C LEU A 162 17.43 4.07 16.38
N GLU A 163 18.33 4.47 17.28
CA GLU A 163 18.93 3.56 18.28
C GLU A 163 17.92 2.75 19.11
N ARG A 164 16.73 3.30 19.36
CA ARG A 164 15.69 2.70 20.22
C ARG A 164 14.31 2.70 19.59
N LEU A 165 14.19 3.10 18.33
CA LEU A 165 12.91 3.31 17.67
C LEU A 165 13.07 3.13 16.16
N THR A 166 12.26 2.26 15.58
CA THR A 166 12.07 2.21 14.13
C THR A 166 10.79 2.95 13.77
N VAL A 167 10.86 3.80 12.75
CA VAL A 167 9.70 4.55 12.25
C VAL A 167 9.58 4.32 10.76
N HIS A 168 8.41 3.87 10.31
CA HIS A 168 8.07 3.75 8.90
C HIS A 168 6.97 4.76 8.56
N VAL A 169 7.19 5.55 7.51
CA VAL A 169 6.20 6.49 6.97
C VAL A 169 5.96 6.13 5.52
N THR A 170 4.72 5.78 5.21
CA THR A 170 4.25 5.46 3.87
C THR A 170 3.31 6.55 3.36
N LEU A 171 3.55 7.05 2.16
CA LEU A 171 2.66 7.98 1.47
C LEU A 171 2.36 7.44 0.09
N GLY A 172 1.09 7.11 -0.17
CA GLY A 172 0.67 6.52 -1.43
C GLY A 172 -0.68 7.00 -1.92
N GLY A 173 -1.06 6.49 -3.09
CA GLY A 173 -2.35 6.73 -3.70
C GLY A 173 -2.55 5.82 -4.90
N GLY A 174 -3.81 5.69 -5.32
CA GLY A 174 -4.17 4.85 -6.45
C GLY A 174 -5.45 5.31 -7.15
N THR A 175 -5.78 4.61 -8.22
CA THR A 175 -7.07 4.75 -8.91
C THR A 175 -8.14 3.91 -8.22
N LYS A 176 -9.41 4.25 -8.45
CA LYS A 176 -10.55 3.46 -7.97
C LYS A 176 -11.27 2.79 -9.12
N LYS A 177 -11.66 1.53 -8.90
CA LYS A 177 -12.67 0.81 -9.69
C LYS A 177 -13.94 1.66 -9.81
N ARG A 178 -14.50 1.73 -11.01
CA ARG A 178 -15.90 2.10 -11.19
C ARG A 178 -16.74 0.88 -10.83
N GLY A 179 -17.53 0.98 -9.77
CA GLY A 179 -18.63 0.05 -9.54
C GLY A 179 -19.67 0.15 -10.66
N PHE A 180 -20.32 -0.96 -10.97
CA PHE A 180 -21.51 -0.97 -11.83
C PHE A 180 -22.74 -0.42 -11.10
#